data_AF-A0A6N1YCE4-F1
#
_entry.id   AF-A0A6N1YCE4-F1
#
_cell.length_a   1.000
_cell.length_b   1.000
_cell.length_c   1.000
_cell.angle_alpha   90.00
_cell.angle_beta   90.00
_cell.angle_gamma   90.00
#
_symmetry.space_group_name_H-M   'P 1'
#
loop_
_entity.id
_entity.type
_entity.pdbx_description
1 polymer ?
#
loop_
_entity_poly.entity_id
_entity_poly.type
_entity_poly.pdbx_seq_one_letter_code
_entity_poly.pdbx_strand_id
1 'polypeptide(L)'
;MQHVYKSIIVLLLSATASMSVYAQYKPMNINTSKSTSKSMNMGMSEEMKDRQAQAIQKYILQRDELSDQIRDEKNSAKKQALMAEQLKLIKKHEESKRAMKKKMMKKHHQKMMNKKSMKM
;
A
#
# COMPACT_ATOMS: atom_id res chain seq x y z
N MET A 1 11.94 -50.04 36.78
CA MET A 1 10.93 -48.98 36.52
C MET A 1 11.51 -47.58 36.75
N GLN A 2 12.50 -47.12 35.96
CA GLN A 2 13.12 -45.78 36.16
C GLN A 2 13.37 -45.00 34.85
N HIS A 3 12.71 -45.37 33.75
CA HIS A 3 12.92 -44.71 32.46
C HIS A 3 11.68 -44.00 31.88
N VAL A 4 10.58 -43.93 32.62
CA VAL A 4 9.35 -43.29 32.13
C VAL A 4 9.33 -41.77 32.36
N TYR A 5 10.15 -41.25 33.28
CA TYR A 5 10.11 -39.83 33.67
C TYR A 5 10.93 -38.88 32.79
N LYS A 6 11.74 -39.38 31.84
CA LYS A 6 12.58 -38.51 30.99
C LYS A 6 11.89 -38.01 29.72
N SER A 7 10.73 -38.57 29.35
CA SER A 7 10.04 -38.23 28.09
C SER A 7 8.94 -37.18 28.23
N ILE A 8 8.54 -36.79 29.45
CA ILE A 8 7.46 -35.81 29.65
C ILE A 8 7.98 -34.36 29.59
N ILE A 9 9.25 -34.13 29.91
CA ILE A 9 9.82 -32.76 29.97
C ILE A 9 10.06 -32.17 28.57
N VAL A 10 10.26 -33.01 27.54
CA VAL A 10 10.54 -32.54 26.17
C VAL A 10 9.26 -32.05 25.45
N LEU A 11 8.07 -32.46 25.90
CA LEU A 11 6.80 -32.06 25.29
C LEU A 11 6.27 -30.70 25.77
N LEU A 12 6.78 -30.16 26.88
CA LEU A 12 6.29 -28.89 27.44
C LEU A 12 7.06 -27.65 26.95
N LEU A 13 8.22 -27.82 26.31
CA LEU A 13 9.04 -26.69 25.83
C LEU A 13 8.74 -26.27 24.38
N SER A 14 7.80 -26.92 23.70
CA SER A 14 7.42 -26.61 22.31
C SER A 14 6.14 -25.76 22.20
N ALA A 15 5.52 -25.37 23.32
CA ALA A 15 4.21 -24.71 23.33
C ALA A 15 4.24 -23.17 23.47
N THR A 16 5.41 -22.51 23.41
CA THR A 16 5.50 -21.05 23.57
C THR A 16 6.36 -20.38 22.49
N ALA A 17 6.14 -20.76 21.23
CA ALA A 17 6.44 -19.88 20.09
C ALA A 17 5.13 -19.33 19.51
N SER A 18 4.24 -18.86 20.39
CA SER A 18 3.11 -18.02 20.00
C SER A 18 3.69 -16.73 19.44
N MET A 19 3.74 -16.61 18.12
CA MET A 19 4.12 -15.40 17.41
C MET A 19 3.17 -14.25 17.80
N SER A 20 3.48 -13.56 18.88
CA SER A 20 2.93 -12.25 19.21
C SER A 20 3.73 -11.18 18.45
N VAL A 21 3.74 -11.27 17.12
CA VAL A 21 4.10 -10.15 16.24
C VAL A 21 3.09 -10.05 15.10
N TYR A 22 1.81 -10.17 15.42
CA TYR A 22 0.82 -9.40 14.67
C TYR A 22 0.88 -7.98 15.22
N ALA A 23 1.86 -7.23 14.71
CA ALA A 23 1.84 -5.79 14.77
C ALA A 23 0.51 -5.34 14.17
N GLN A 24 -0.45 -5.10 15.07
CA GLN A 24 -1.60 -4.22 14.98
C GLN A 24 -1.79 -3.66 13.56
N TYR A 25 -2.23 -4.52 12.62
CA TYR A 25 -2.57 -4.08 11.28
C TYR A 25 -3.91 -3.39 11.43
N LYS A 26 -3.84 -2.09 11.76
CA LYS A 26 -4.99 -1.21 11.78
C LYS A 26 -5.59 -1.33 10.39
N PRO A 27 -6.81 -1.89 10.21
CA PRO A 27 -7.41 -1.99 8.90
C PRO A 27 -7.47 -0.57 8.36
N MET A 28 -6.71 -0.31 7.30
CA MET A 28 -6.73 0.98 6.63
C MET A 28 -8.15 1.13 6.12
N ASN A 29 -8.94 1.95 6.82
CA ASN A 29 -10.35 2.16 6.53
C ASN A 29 -10.46 2.57 5.06
N ILE A 30 -10.97 1.64 4.24
CA ILE A 30 -11.16 1.77 2.79
C ILE A 30 -12.07 2.97 2.47
N ASN A 31 -12.83 3.47 3.44
CA ASN A 31 -13.70 4.64 3.29
C ASN A 31 -12.99 5.99 3.44
N THR A 32 -11.67 6.04 3.70
CA THR A 32 -10.93 7.32 3.82
C THR A 32 -10.57 7.98 2.48
N SER A 33 -10.86 7.36 1.33
CA SER A 33 -10.61 7.97 0.01
C SER A 33 -11.68 8.98 -0.43
N LYS A 34 -12.68 9.29 0.40
CA LYS A 34 -13.79 10.19 0.03
C LYS A 34 -13.41 11.68 -0.05
N SER A 35 -12.19 12.09 0.30
CA SER A 35 -11.82 13.53 0.34
C SER A 35 -10.84 14.01 -0.74
N THR A 36 -10.22 13.14 -1.53
CA THR A 36 -9.17 13.59 -2.48
C THR A 36 -9.68 13.87 -3.90
N SER A 37 -10.92 13.49 -4.24
CA SER A 37 -11.47 13.69 -5.59
C SER A 37 -11.79 15.17 -5.89
N LYS A 38 -12.06 16.00 -4.87
CA LYS A 38 -12.56 17.36 -5.09
C LYS A 38 -11.50 18.37 -5.56
N SER A 39 -10.20 18.03 -5.46
CA SER A 39 -9.09 18.94 -5.77
C SER A 39 -8.43 18.72 -7.13
N MET A 40 -8.67 17.60 -7.82
CA MET A 40 -8.00 17.30 -9.09
C MET A 40 -8.75 17.78 -10.35
N ASN A 41 -9.96 18.33 -10.19
CA ASN A 41 -10.85 18.63 -11.31
C ASN A 41 -10.51 19.91 -12.11
N MET A 42 -9.48 20.67 -11.72
CA MET A 42 -9.15 21.94 -12.36
C MET A 42 -8.01 21.78 -13.38
N GLY A 43 -8.37 21.58 -14.64
CA GLY A 43 -7.47 21.81 -15.79
C GLY A 43 -6.93 20.60 -16.56
N MET A 44 -7.56 19.42 -16.47
CA MET A 44 -7.28 18.28 -17.36
C MET A 44 -8.39 18.13 -18.41
N SER A 45 -8.02 17.76 -19.64
CA SER A 45 -8.99 17.32 -20.66
C SER A 45 -9.70 16.03 -20.23
N GLU A 46 -10.92 15.82 -20.70
CA GLU A 46 -11.71 14.62 -20.37
C GLU A 46 -10.95 13.33 -20.73
N GLU A 47 -10.28 13.28 -21.89
CA GLU A 47 -9.44 12.13 -22.27
C GLU A 47 -8.31 11.84 -21.28
N MET A 48 -7.70 12.87 -20.68
CA MET A 48 -6.67 12.68 -19.67
C MET A 48 -7.25 12.20 -18.34
N LYS A 49 -8.45 12.65 -17.99
CA LYS A 49 -9.17 12.17 -16.79
C LYS A 49 -9.52 10.69 -16.94
N ASP A 50 -10.03 10.29 -18.10
CA ASP A 50 -10.38 8.90 -18.38
C ASP A 50 -9.16 7.98 -18.32
N ARG A 51 -8.04 8.38 -18.95
CA ARG A 51 -6.78 7.63 -18.86
C ARG A 51 -6.29 7.51 -17.42
N GLN A 52 -6.43 8.57 -16.62
CA GLN A 52 -6.05 8.55 -15.22
C GLN A 52 -6.97 7.62 -14.40
N ALA A 53 -8.28 7.68 -14.62
CA ALA A 53 -9.26 6.82 -13.97
C ALA A 53 -9.00 5.34 -14.29
N GLN A 54 -8.77 5.02 -15.57
CA GLN A 54 -8.40 3.67 -16.01
C GLN A 54 -7.10 3.18 -15.37
N ALA A 55 -6.08 4.05 -15.27
CA ALA A 55 -4.81 3.70 -14.62
C ALA A 55 -4.98 3.41 -13.11
N ILE A 56 -5.82 4.19 -12.43
CA ILE A 56 -6.16 3.96 -11.02
C ILE A 56 -6.93 2.65 -10.86
N GLN A 57 -7.91 2.41 -11.72
CA GLN A 57 -8.72 1.19 -11.68
C GLN A 57 -7.86 -0.05 -11.91
N LYS A 58 -6.96 -0.03 -12.90
CA LYS A 58 -6.00 -1.11 -13.16
C LYS A 58 -5.12 -1.40 -11.94
N TYR A 59 -4.62 -0.35 -11.27
CA TYR A 59 -3.84 -0.51 -10.05
C TYR A 59 -4.64 -1.17 -8.93
N ILE A 60 -5.90 -0.76 -8.73
CA ILE A 60 -6.78 -1.33 -7.70
C ILE A 60 -7.02 -2.82 -7.98
N LEU A 61 -7.38 -3.17 -9.22
CA LEU A 61 -7.62 -4.56 -9.61
C LEU A 61 -6.38 -5.44 -9.37
N GLN A 62 -5.19 -5.00 -9.79
CA GLN A 62 -3.95 -5.74 -9.57
C GLN A 62 -3.63 -5.93 -8.07
N ARG A 63 -3.87 -4.89 -7.26
CA ARG A 63 -3.65 -4.97 -5.81
C ARG A 63 -4.63 -5.94 -5.15
N ASP A 64 -5.89 -5.90 -5.56
CA ASP A 64 -6.96 -6.71 -4.99
C ASP A 64 -6.79 -8.18 -5.39
N GLU A 65 -6.43 -8.45 -6.64
CA GLU A 65 -6.05 -9.78 -7.11
C GLU A 65 -4.89 -10.38 -6.30
N LEU A 66 -3.80 -9.60 -6.09
CA LEU A 66 -2.71 -10.03 -5.22
C LEU A 66 -3.17 -10.26 -3.77
N SER A 67 -4.13 -9.47 -3.28
CA SER A 67 -4.67 -9.65 -1.92
C SER A 67 -5.43 -10.96 -1.79
N ASP A 68 -6.25 -11.30 -2.79
CA ASP A 68 -6.98 -12.55 -2.83
C ASP A 68 -6.03 -13.74 -2.93
N GLN A 69 -5.01 -13.66 -3.80
CA GLN A 69 -3.97 -14.69 -3.90
C GLN A 69 -3.22 -14.89 -2.58
N ILE A 70 -2.86 -13.81 -1.87
CA ILE A 70 -2.21 -13.89 -0.55
C ILE A 70 -3.13 -14.54 0.50
N ARG A 71 -4.42 -14.22 0.46
CA ARG A 71 -5.41 -14.78 1.39
C ARG A 71 -5.52 -16.29 1.20
N ASP A 72 -5.62 -16.72 -0.04
CA ASP A 72 -5.95 -18.11 -0.40
C ASP A 72 -4.70 -19.02 -0.46
N GLU A 73 -3.50 -18.44 -0.54
CA GLU A 73 -2.23 -19.19 -0.56
C GLU A 73 -1.89 -19.80 0.81
N LYS A 74 -1.63 -21.12 0.78
CA LYS A 74 -1.30 -21.95 1.95
C LYS A 74 0.21 -22.11 2.13
N ASN A 75 0.98 -21.99 1.06
CA ASN A 75 2.43 -22.07 1.11
C ASN A 75 3.03 -20.75 1.63
N SER A 76 3.71 -20.82 2.77
CA SER A 76 4.30 -19.64 3.43
C SER A 76 5.32 -18.89 2.56
N ALA A 77 6.19 -19.61 1.85
CA ALA A 77 7.21 -18.98 1.00
C ALA A 77 6.57 -18.26 -0.20
N LYS A 78 5.56 -18.87 -0.84
CA LYS A 78 4.81 -18.24 -1.93
C LYS A 78 4.00 -17.04 -1.44
N LYS A 79 3.36 -17.16 -0.28
CA LYS A 79 2.61 -16.06 0.36
C LYS A 79 3.51 -14.86 0.64
N GLN A 80 4.72 -15.10 1.13
CA GLN A 80 5.70 -14.04 1.38
C GLN A 80 6.18 -13.37 0.07
N ALA A 81 6.37 -14.15 -1.00
CA ALA A 81 6.70 -13.60 -2.31
C ALA A 81 5.57 -12.71 -2.86
N LEU A 82 4.31 -13.15 -2.76
CA LEU A 82 3.14 -12.37 -3.17
C LEU A 82 2.98 -11.08 -2.34
N MET A 83 3.23 -11.14 -1.03
CA MET A 83 3.25 -9.94 -0.17
C MET A 83 4.36 -8.96 -0.60
N ALA A 84 5.54 -9.46 -0.97
CA ALA A 84 6.64 -8.61 -1.47
C ALA A 84 6.27 -7.94 -2.81
N GLU A 85 5.59 -8.67 -3.70
CA GLU A 85 5.06 -8.14 -4.96
C GLU A 85 4.01 -7.05 -4.73
N GLN A 86 3.06 -7.29 -3.83
CA GLN A 86 2.07 -6.29 -3.44
C GLN A 86 2.71 -5.03 -2.85
N LEU A 87 3.73 -5.19 -1.99
CA LEU A 87 4.48 -4.06 -1.45
C LEU A 87 5.18 -3.25 -2.54
N LYS A 88 5.76 -3.92 -3.54
CA LYS A 88 6.43 -3.28 -4.69
C LYS A 88 5.42 -2.48 -5.53
N LEU A 89 4.24 -3.05 -5.78
CA LEU A 89 3.14 -2.37 -6.49
C LEU A 89 2.73 -1.07 -5.77
N ILE A 90 2.51 -1.14 -4.45
CA ILE A 90 2.12 0.02 -3.62
C ILE A 90 3.21 1.09 -3.63
N LYS A 91 4.48 0.71 -3.44
CA LYS A 91 5.61 1.66 -3.46
C LYS A 91 5.69 2.41 -4.77
N LYS A 92 5.57 1.71 -5.91
CA LYS A 92 5.58 2.32 -7.24
C LYS A 92 4.44 3.32 -7.43
N HIS A 93 3.23 2.97 -6.98
CA HIS A 93 2.08 3.87 -7.06
C HIS A 93 2.27 5.14 -6.20
N GLU A 94 2.78 4.98 -4.98
CA GLU A 94 3.06 6.09 -4.07
C GLU A 94 4.20 7.00 -4.58
N GLU A 95 5.26 6.44 -5.16
CA GLU A 95 6.33 7.20 -5.78
C GLU A 95 5.84 8.07 -6.93
N SER A 96 4.98 7.51 -7.80
CA SER A 96 4.33 8.25 -8.87
C SER A 96 3.51 9.44 -8.33
N LYS A 97 2.71 9.21 -7.28
CA LYS A 97 1.95 10.27 -6.60
C LYS A 97 2.86 11.34 -6.00
N ARG A 98 3.96 10.96 -5.35
CA ARG A 98 4.94 11.92 -4.81
C ARG A 98 5.59 12.74 -5.91
N ALA A 99 5.98 12.12 -7.02
CA ALA A 99 6.57 12.82 -8.17
C ALA A 99 5.60 13.84 -8.76
N MET A 100 4.33 13.44 -8.96
CA MET A 100 3.28 14.34 -9.42
C MET A 100 3.06 15.52 -8.45
N LYS A 101 2.97 15.25 -7.15
CA LYS A 101 2.84 16.29 -6.11
C LYS A 101 4.01 17.27 -6.15
N LYS A 102 5.25 16.79 -6.26
CA LYS A 102 6.44 17.64 -6.39
C LYS A 102 6.37 18.53 -7.63
N LYS A 103 5.96 17.98 -8.78
CA LYS A 103 5.80 18.74 -10.04
C LYS A 103 4.75 19.85 -9.89
N MET A 104 3.60 19.55 -9.28
CA MET A 104 2.54 20.52 -9.05
C MET A 104 2.96 21.62 -8.08
N MET A 105 3.68 21.27 -7.00
CA MET A 105 4.22 22.25 -6.06
C MET A 105 5.22 23.20 -6.73
N LYS A 106 6.12 22.69 -7.58
CA LYS A 106 7.06 23.53 -8.36
C LYS A 106 6.32 24.48 -9.30
N LYS A 107 5.33 23.98 -10.05
CA LYS A 107 4.51 24.79 -10.96
C LYS A 107 3.74 25.88 -10.22
N HIS A 108 3.17 25.54 -9.06
CA HIS A 108 2.47 26.51 -8.21
C HIS A 108 3.41 27.60 -7.69
N HIS A 109 4.60 27.22 -7.21
CA HIS A 109 5.61 28.16 -6.75
C HIS A 109 6.06 29.13 -7.85
N GLN A 110 6.35 28.61 -9.05
CA GLN A 110 6.73 29.45 -10.21
C GLN A 110 5.62 30.44 -10.60
N LYS A 111 4.36 29.99 -10.61
CA LYS A 111 3.20 30.87 -10.88
C LYS A 111 3.08 32.00 -9.86
N MET A 112 3.36 31.72 -8.58
CA MET A 112 3.34 32.73 -7.52
C MET A 112 4.47 33.75 -7.65
N MET A 113 5.68 33.31 -8.03
CA MET A 113 6.81 34.22 -8.27
C MET A 113 6.56 35.14 -9.46
N ASN A 114 6.08 34.60 -10.59
CA ASN A 114 5.75 35.41 -11.77
C ASN A 114 4.59 36.40 -11.51
N LYS A 115 3.61 36.02 -10.68
CA LYS A 115 2.54 36.95 -10.29
C LYS A 115 3.02 38.09 -9.40
N LYS A 116 4.03 37.86 -8.55
CA LYS A 116 4.63 38.90 -7.72
C LYS A 116 5.48 39.86 -8.56
N SER A 117 6.21 39.35 -9.56
CA SER A 117 7.03 40.19 -10.44
C SER A 117 6.22 41.09 -11.39
N MET A 118 4.98 40.73 -11.73
CA MET A 118 4.09 41.59 -12.54
C MET A 118 3.32 42.64 -11.73
N LYS A 119 3.37 42.57 -10.39
CA LYS A 119 2.70 43.54 -9.50
C LYS A 119 3.64 44.61 -8.94
N MET A 120 4.94 44.51 -9.22
CA MET A 120 5.93 45.58 -9.03
C MET A 120 6.20 46.24 -10.38
#